data_AF-A0A1T5EZ64-F1
#
_entry.id   AF-A0A1T5EZ64-F1
#
_cell.length_a   1.000
_cell.length_b   1.000
_cell.length_c   1.000
_cell.angle_alpha   90.00
_cell.angle_beta   90.00
_cell.angle_gamma   90.00
#
_symmetry.space_group_name_H-M   'P 1'
#
loop_
_entity.id
_entity.type
_entity.pdbx_description
1 polymer ?
#
loop_
_entity_poly.entity_id
_entity_poly.type
_entity_poly.pdbx_seq_one_letter_code
_entity_poly.pdbx_strand_id
1 'polypeptide(L)'
;MAGQFEIFTDAESNVRFRLLAADGTVLAISTAFDDKRQAANGIMAVRECAGTGLIREISSNPWTGQRGSRNASPTAAVREHPHRHRHLPAV
;
A
#
# COMPACT_ATOMS: atom_id res chain seq x y z
N MET A 1 -11.03 -12.31 -20.16
CA MET A 1 -11.32 -11.04 -20.88
C MET A 1 -10.12 -10.12 -20.73
N ALA A 2 -9.78 -9.33 -21.76
CA ALA A 2 -8.66 -8.39 -21.72
C ALA A 2 -9.08 -7.07 -21.02
N GLY A 3 -8.13 -6.37 -20.42
CA GLY A 3 -8.35 -5.00 -19.93
C GLY A 3 -8.62 -4.01 -21.07
N GLN A 4 -9.18 -2.85 -20.74
CA GLN A 4 -9.57 -1.83 -21.71
C GLN A 4 -8.97 -0.46 -21.38
N PHE A 5 -8.54 0.27 -22.41
CA PHE A 5 -8.17 1.68 -22.29
C PHE A 5 -9.36 2.58 -22.63
N GLU A 6 -9.56 3.62 -21.83
CA GLU A 6 -10.59 4.64 -22.06
C GLU A 6 -9.98 6.04 -22.01
N ILE A 7 -10.28 6.87 -23.01
CA ILE A 7 -9.92 8.30 -23.02
C ILE A 7 -11.11 9.10 -22.51
N PHE A 8 -10.87 9.98 -21.55
CA PHE A 8 -11.90 10.84 -20.97
C PHE A 8 -11.35 12.25 -20.70
N THR A 9 -12.25 13.20 -20.53
CA THR A 9 -11.93 14.55 -20.08
C THR A 9 -12.24 14.64 -18.60
N ASP A 10 -11.28 15.09 -17.79
CA ASP A 10 -11.44 15.22 -16.35
C ASP A 10 -12.18 16.52 -15.97
N ALA A 11 -12.48 16.71 -14.67
CA ALA A 11 -13.14 17.91 -14.16
C ALA A 11 -12.35 19.20 -14.45
N GLU A 12 -11.03 19.11 -14.53
CA GLU A 12 -10.14 20.22 -14.88
C GLU A 12 -10.02 20.45 -16.40
N SER A 13 -10.87 19.80 -17.21
CA SER A 13 -10.86 19.85 -18.68
C SER A 13 -9.60 19.28 -19.35
N ASN A 14 -8.78 18.51 -18.63
CA ASN A 14 -7.65 17.83 -19.24
C ASN A 14 -8.07 16.53 -19.92
N VAL A 15 -7.38 16.16 -21.00
CA VAL A 15 -7.55 14.85 -21.62
C VAL A 15 -6.67 13.85 -20.89
N ARG A 16 -7.25 12.77 -20.38
CA ARG A 16 -6.54 11.66 -19.72
C ARG A 16 -7.01 10.34 -20.31
N PHE A 17 -6.25 9.28 -20.08
CA PHE A 17 -6.73 7.92 -20.27
C PHE A 17 -6.58 7.10 -19.00
N ARG A 18 -7.41 6.06 -18.86
CA ARG A 18 -7.29 5.05 -17.82
C ARG A 18 -7.23 3.65 -18.40
N LEU A 19 -6.57 2.74 -17.68
CA LEU A 19 -6.59 1.31 -17.96
C LEU A 19 -7.50 0.62 -16.94
N LEU A 20 -8.48 -0.12 -17.44
CA LEU A 20 -9.40 -0.93 -16.66
C LEU A 20 -9.04 -2.41 -16.78
N ALA A 21 -9.16 -3.14 -15.67
CA ALA A 21 -9.20 -4.60 -15.66
C ALA A 21 -10.53 -5.11 -16.23
N ALA A 22 -10.63 -6.43 -16.44
CA ALA A 22 -11.83 -7.06 -17.01
C ALA A 22 -13.09 -6.91 -16.14
N ASP A 23 -12.92 -6.68 -14.85
CA ASP A 23 -13.97 -6.41 -13.87
C ASP A 23 -14.34 -4.92 -13.75
N GLY A 24 -13.68 -4.05 -14.54
CA GLY A 24 -13.86 -2.60 -14.48
C GLY A 24 -12.99 -1.90 -13.44
N THR A 25 -12.13 -2.62 -12.70
CA THR A 25 -11.23 -2.02 -11.73
C THR A 25 -10.20 -1.13 -12.43
N VAL A 26 -10.01 0.11 -11.96
CA VAL A 26 -9.00 1.02 -12.51
C VAL A 26 -7.61 0.57 -12.07
N LEU A 27 -6.75 0.22 -13.04
CA LEU A 27 -5.38 -0.21 -12.80
C LEU A 27 -4.36 0.93 -12.90
N ALA A 28 -4.59 1.86 -13.83
CA ALA A 28 -3.71 3.00 -14.06
C ALA A 28 -4.47 4.19 -14.63
N ILE A 29 -3.98 5.40 -14.36
CA ILE A 29 -4.47 6.67 -14.92
C ILE A 29 -3.26 7.44 -15.44
N SER A 30 -3.39 8.00 -16.65
CA SER A 30 -2.33 8.79 -17.27
C SER A 30 -2.21 10.18 -16.67
N THR A 31 -1.12 10.86 -17.02
CA THR A 31 -1.02 12.32 -16.88
C THR A 31 -2.07 13.01 -17.77
N ALA A 32 -2.26 14.31 -17.53
CA ALA A 32 -2.97 15.18 -18.46
C ALA A 32 -2.22 15.27 -19.79
N PHE A 33 -2.98 15.27 -20.88
CA PHE A 33 -2.54 15.56 -22.24
C PHE A 33 -3.33 16.76 -22.78
N ASP A 34 -2.73 17.48 -23.72
CA ASP A 34 -3.36 18.62 -24.38
C ASP A 34 -4.52 18.19 -25.28
N ASP A 35 -4.41 17.02 -25.92
CA ASP A 35 -5.39 16.56 -26.90
C ASP A 35 -5.54 15.03 -26.95
N LYS A 36 -6.64 14.58 -27.56
CA LYS A 36 -6.98 13.16 -27.69
C LYS A 36 -6.00 12.37 -28.56
N ARG A 37 -5.31 13.00 -29.51
CA ARG A 37 -4.32 12.32 -30.36
C ARG A 37 -3.07 12.01 -29.54
N GLN A 38 -2.61 12.95 -28.72
CA GLN A 38 -1.51 12.70 -27.78
C GLN A 38 -1.86 11.59 -26.79
N ALA A 39 -3.08 11.60 -26.23
CA ALA A 39 -3.52 10.53 -25.34
C ALA A 39 -3.54 9.15 -26.04
N ALA A 40 -3.99 9.09 -27.30
CA ALA A 40 -3.97 7.87 -28.10
C ALA A 40 -2.54 7.37 -28.39
N ASN A 41 -1.61 8.28 -28.70
CA ASN A 41 -0.20 7.95 -28.87
C ASN A 41 0.41 7.42 -27.55
N GLY A 42 0.02 8.01 -26.41
CA GLY A 42 0.39 7.53 -25.08
C GLY A 42 -0.08 6.10 -24.84
N ILE A 43 -1.33 5.77 -25.20
CA ILE A 43 -1.85 4.39 -25.11
C ILE A 43 -1.03 3.43 -25.98
N MET A 44 -0.67 3.82 -27.21
CA MET A 44 0.17 2.98 -28.07
C MET A 44 1.53 2.70 -27.43
N ALA A 45 2.20 3.73 -26.90
CA ALA A 45 3.45 3.57 -26.19
C ALA A 45 3.31 2.68 -24.96
N VAL A 46 2.25 2.83 -24.17
CA VAL A 46 1.99 1.93 -23.02
C VAL A 46 1.79 0.49 -23.49
N ARG A 47 1.05 0.24 -24.57
CA ARG A 47 0.83 -1.12 -25.08
C ARG A 47 2.13 -1.77 -25.53
N GLU A 48 3.01 -1.02 -26.19
CA GLU A 48 4.32 -1.48 -26.61
C GLU A 48 5.23 -1.76 -25.41
N CYS A 49 5.36 -0.78 -24.50
CA CYS A 49 6.21 -0.89 -23.33
C CYS A 49 5.73 -1.93 -22.33
N ALA A 50 4.42 -2.05 -22.07
CA ALA A 50 3.87 -2.95 -21.06
C ALA A 50 3.88 -4.43 -21.50
N GLY A 51 3.91 -4.71 -22.81
CA GLY A 51 3.98 -6.08 -23.31
C GLY A 51 5.29 -6.78 -22.94
N THR A 52 6.40 -6.04 -22.88
CA THR A 52 7.75 -6.59 -22.62
C THR A 52 8.53 -5.83 -21.55
N GLY A 53 7.89 -4.89 -20.85
CA GLY A 53 8.54 -3.98 -19.93
C GLY A 53 9.11 -4.69 -18.71
N LEU A 54 10.35 -4.34 -18.34
CA LEU A 54 10.98 -4.86 -17.13
C LEU A 54 10.41 -4.17 -15.89
N ILE A 55 10.12 -4.95 -14.86
CA ILE A 55 9.72 -4.44 -13.56
C ILE A 55 10.99 -4.02 -12.81
N ARG A 56 11.07 -2.73 -12.45
CA ARG A 56 12.15 -2.18 -11.63
C ARG A 56 11.57 -1.55 -10.37
N GLU A 57 12.09 -1.94 -9.22
CA GLU A 57 11.84 -1.25 -7.97
C GLU A 57 12.66 0.04 -7.90
N ILE A 58 11.98 1.17 -7.66
CA ILE A 58 12.63 2.45 -7.35
C ILE A 58 12.38 2.70 -5.86
N SER A 59 13.26 2.15 -5.02
CA SER A 59 13.18 2.34 -3.57
C SER A 59 13.42 3.82 -3.22
N SER A 60 12.39 4.57 -2.87
CA SER A 60 12.56 5.91 -2.30
C SER A 60 12.79 5.88 -0.78
N ASN A 61 12.54 4.75 -0.12
CA ASN A 61 12.96 4.47 1.25
C ASN A 61 13.16 2.96 1.38
N PRO A 62 14.28 2.47 1.94
CA PRO A 62 14.40 1.05 2.22
C PRO A 62 13.26 0.65 3.15
N TRP A 63 12.48 -0.35 2.75
CA TRP A 63 11.60 -1.04 3.68
C TRP A 63 12.49 -1.69 4.74
N THR A 64 12.80 -0.97 5.81
CA THR A 64 13.44 -1.56 6.99
C THR A 64 12.36 -2.40 7.65
N GLY A 65 12.45 -3.72 7.48
CA GLY A 65 11.45 -4.69 7.91
C GLY A 65 11.27 -4.81 9.43
N GLN A 66 11.26 -3.73 10.20
CA GLN A 66 10.80 -3.75 11.59
C GLN A 66 9.29 -3.54 11.64
N ARG A 67 8.55 -4.57 11.21
CA ARG A 67 7.24 -4.85 11.82
C ARG A 67 7.52 -5.08 13.30
N GLY A 68 6.94 -4.23 14.13
CA GLY A 68 7.23 -4.11 15.56
C GLY A 68 7.47 -5.43 16.27
N SER A 69 8.51 -5.44 17.09
CA SER A 69 8.68 -6.36 18.20
C SER A 69 7.43 -6.28 19.08
N ARG A 70 6.44 -7.13 18.77
CA ARG A 70 5.33 -7.47 19.65
C ARG A 70 5.77 -8.62 20.55
N ASN A 71 6.86 -8.43 21.29
CA ASN A 71 7.15 -9.25 22.45
C ASN A 71 6.77 -8.43 23.69
N ALA A 72 5.47 -8.19 23.83
CA ALA A 72 4.90 -7.85 25.13
C ALA A 72 4.75 -9.15 25.92
N SER A 73 5.58 -9.33 26.94
CA SER A 73 5.26 -10.18 28.07
C SER A 73 5.54 -9.35 29.32
N PRO A 74 4.53 -8.79 30.00
CA PRO A 74 4.75 -8.29 31.34
C PRO A 74 4.98 -9.53 32.20
N THR A 75 6.23 -9.78 32.58
CA THR A 75 6.57 -10.75 33.62
C THR A 75 5.78 -10.32 34.86
N ALA A 76 4.82 -11.14 35.25
CA ALA A 76 4.15 -11.02 36.53
C ALA A 76 5.24 -11.03 37.60
N ALA A 77 5.47 -9.88 38.22
CA ALA A 77 6.24 -9.79 39.44
C ALA A 77 5.48 -10.61 40.48
N VAL A 78 5.91 -11.87 40.64
CA VAL A 78 5.56 -12.73 41.76
C VAL A 78 5.97 -11.98 43.01
N ARG A 79 4.99 -11.35 43.66
CA ARG A 79 5.15 -10.79 44.99
C ARG A 79 5.20 -11.98 45.94
N GLU A 80 6.41 -12.46 46.23
CA GLU A 80 6.64 -13.42 47.30
C GLU A 80 6.22 -12.76 48.62
N HIS A 81 5.05 -13.15 49.12
CA HIS A 81 4.64 -12.90 50.50
C HIS A 81 5.23 -14.01 51.37
N PRO A 82 6.25 -13.76 52.21
CA PRO A 82 6.63 -14.73 53.22
C PRO A 82 5.52 -14.79 54.29
N HIS A 83 5.04 -16.01 54.50
CA HIS A 83 4.02 -16.36 55.47
C HIS A 83 4.49 -16.08 56.90
N ARG A 84 3.65 -15.32 57.62
CA ARG A 84 3.30 -15.42 59.05
C ARG A 84 4.25 -16.19 59.97
N HIS A 85 4.81 -15.48 60.96
CA HIS A 85 4.96 -16.03 62.31
C HIS A 85 4.08 -15.25 63.29
N ARG A 86 3.12 -15.97 63.87
CA ARG A 86 2.27 -15.57 65.00
C ARG A 86 3.14 -15.31 66.23
N HIS A 87 2.80 -14.30 67.03
CA HIS A 87 2.82 -14.40 68.49
C HIS A 87 1.77 -13.43 69.08
N LEU A 88 0.83 -13.98 69.86
CA LEU A 88 -0.11 -13.28 70.77
C LEU A 88 0.53 -13.22 72.18
N PRO A 89 -0.16 -12.72 73.22
CA PRO A 89 -0.36 -11.32 73.62
C PRO A 89 0.19 -11.07 75.06
N ALA A 90 0.13 -9.85 75.60
CA ALA A 90 0.06 -9.64 77.05
C ALA A 90 -0.41 -8.22 77.44
N VAL A 91 -1.47 -8.20 78.28
CA VAL A 91 -1.96 -7.21 79.27
C VAL A 91 -2.09 -5.74 78.86
#